data_AF-A0A9Q1BHJ8-F1
#
_entry.id   AF-A0A9Q1BHJ8-F1
#
_cell.length_a   1.000
_cell.length_b   1.000
_cell.length_c   1.000
_cell.angle_alpha   90.00
_cell.angle_beta   90.00
_cell.angle_gamma   90.00
#
_symmetry.space_group_name_H-M   'P 1'
#
loop_
_entity.id
_entity.type
_entity.pdbx_description
1 polymer ?
#
loop_
_entity_poly.entity_id
_entity_poly.type
_entity_poly.pdbx_seq_one_letter_code
_entity_poly.pdbx_strand_id
1 'polypeptide(L)'
;MFYRVVKNKDGTVRPHNCNEYFCRICKINVKDGHNCFIQVYEDKKKRKEKGQDEEGGEGRIRPQETPHKYIFFDFETIQETGIHVPNMCVVQMVCDLCITEPFESECLVCEEKQVIFQGPNTKREFSEWLLAPPRNNSTCIAHNLKGFDGYFILQHLYDNGVVPEIITNGAKVMFIKLLGNSIRFIDSVNFLPMPLSNMPKTFGFNELKKGYFPRLFNTTENQTYIGHSPEASYYAPDVMSSEKRKDFFMWYETEKNKGLLFDFQKELVAYCISDVDILRRCCLKFRSLFMDITCKEIDDNVEDEAEEGDGVVTEMCGVDPFKHCITIASACNLVFRRNYMKPNSIAVFINDKPKSYSFAALEWLYYESKQRGVYIQPGSCYGRR
;
A
#
# COMPACT_ATOMS: atom_id res chain seq x y z
N MET A 1 -24.98 12.60 31.08
CA MET A 1 -24.31 13.09 29.86
C MET A 1 -22.81 12.87 30.04
N PHE A 2 -22.17 12.06 29.19
CA PHE A 2 -20.73 11.87 29.28
C PHE A 2 -20.03 13.06 28.60
N TYR A 3 -19.02 13.63 29.24
CA TYR A 3 -18.18 14.68 28.67
C TYR A 3 -16.74 14.44 29.06
N ARG A 4 -15.81 15.00 28.27
CA ARG A 4 -14.38 14.94 28.59
C ARG A 4 -13.81 16.35 28.65
N VAL A 5 -12.95 16.58 29.63
CA VAL A 5 -12.06 17.75 29.67
C VAL A 5 -10.90 17.48 28.72
N VAL A 6 -10.68 18.37 27.76
CA VAL A 6 -9.60 18.20 26.79
C VAL A 6 -8.28 18.65 27.41
N LYS A 7 -7.26 17.81 27.26
CA LYS A 7 -5.89 18.10 27.68
C LYS A 7 -4.99 18.25 26.46
N ASN A 8 -3.95 19.06 26.60
CA ASN A 8 -2.85 19.17 25.64
C ASN A 8 -1.98 17.90 25.69
N LYS A 9 -1.05 17.76 24.72
CA LYS A 9 -0.15 16.58 24.64
C LYS A 9 0.78 16.43 25.85
N ASP A 10 1.09 17.53 26.52
CA ASP A 10 1.86 17.62 27.77
C ASP A 10 1.01 17.35 29.03
N GLY A 11 -0.28 17.05 28.88
CA GLY A 11 -1.19 16.76 29.98
C GLY A 11 -1.84 17.99 30.62
N THR A 12 -1.49 19.20 30.19
CA THR A 12 -2.10 20.44 30.72
C THR A 12 -3.55 20.58 30.28
N VAL A 13 -4.41 21.10 31.15
CA VAL A 13 -5.83 21.31 30.82
C VAL A 13 -5.94 22.46 29.84
N ARG A 14 -6.67 22.23 28.76
CA ARG A 14 -6.81 23.24 27.73
C ARG A 14 -7.77 24.34 28.19
N PRO A 15 -7.37 25.63 28.15
CA PRO A 15 -8.24 26.72 28.55
C PRO A 15 -9.44 26.83 27.61
N HIS A 16 -10.59 27.21 28.18
CA HIS A 16 -11.78 27.51 27.39
C HIS A 16 -11.61 28.84 26.64
N ASN A 17 -11.68 28.79 25.30
CA ASN A 17 -11.85 29.96 24.45
C ASN A 17 -13.26 29.95 23.84
N CYS A 18 -14.03 31.00 24.10
CA CYS A 18 -15.38 31.14 23.56
C CYS A 18 -15.35 31.20 22.02
N ASN A 19 -16.33 30.52 21.39
CA ASN A 19 -16.55 30.49 19.94
C ASN A 19 -15.38 29.91 19.13
N GLU A 20 -14.50 29.13 19.74
CA GLU A 20 -13.43 28.40 19.06
C GLU A 20 -13.66 26.89 19.07
N TYR A 21 -13.42 26.24 17.93
CA TYR A 21 -13.41 24.80 17.80
C TYR A 21 -12.17 24.32 17.04
N PHE A 22 -11.79 23.06 17.26
CA PHE A 22 -10.67 22.46 16.54
C PHE A 22 -11.12 21.96 15.16
N CYS A 23 -10.61 22.58 14.10
CA CYS A 23 -10.85 22.13 12.73
C CYS A 23 -10.00 20.89 12.43
N ARG A 24 -10.62 19.74 12.14
CA ARG A 24 -9.91 18.49 11.85
C ARG A 24 -9.11 18.51 10.55
N ILE A 25 -9.50 19.38 9.62
CA ILE A 25 -8.89 19.50 8.28
C ILE A 25 -7.67 20.42 8.36
N CYS A 26 -7.84 21.63 8.90
CA CYS A 26 -6.74 22.60 9.08
C CYS A 26 -5.81 22.24 10.25
N LYS A 27 -6.25 21.36 11.16
CA LYS A 27 -5.55 20.95 12.39
C LYS A 27 -5.18 22.12 13.32
N ILE A 28 -5.96 23.19 13.28
CA ILE A 28 -5.83 24.38 14.13
C ILE A 28 -7.18 24.71 14.79
N ASN A 29 -7.13 25.54 15.82
CA ASN A 29 -8.34 26.08 16.43
C ASN A 29 -8.81 27.29 15.64
N VAL A 30 -10.10 27.34 15.36
CA VAL A 30 -10.73 28.32 14.48
C VAL A 30 -12.01 28.82 15.13
N LYS A 31 -12.44 30.01 14.75
CA LYS A 31 -13.68 30.61 15.27
C LYS A 31 -14.92 30.08 14.54
N ASP A 32 -16.08 30.25 15.16
CA ASP A 32 -17.38 30.05 14.51
C ASP A 32 -17.47 30.88 13.22
N GLY A 33 -17.94 30.25 12.13
CA GLY A 33 -17.91 30.83 10.77
C GLY A 33 -16.62 30.55 9.98
N HIS A 34 -15.73 29.67 10.45
CA HIS A 34 -14.53 29.28 9.71
C HIS A 34 -14.85 28.62 8.36
N ASN A 35 -14.47 29.30 7.28
CA ASN A 35 -14.39 28.73 5.96
C ASN A 35 -13.15 27.83 5.87
N CYS A 36 -13.37 26.52 5.89
CA CYS A 36 -12.30 25.54 5.74
C CYS A 36 -11.94 25.38 4.27
N PHE A 37 -10.66 25.12 3.96
CA PHE A 37 -10.18 24.90 2.59
C PHE A 37 -9.39 23.59 2.50
N ILE A 38 -9.34 23.00 1.31
CA ILE A 38 -8.43 21.88 1.04
C ILE A 38 -6.99 22.38 1.19
N GLN A 39 -6.19 21.64 1.95
CA GLN A 39 -4.83 22.04 2.28
C GLN A 39 -3.89 21.74 1.11
N VAL A 40 -3.03 22.70 0.74
CA VAL A 40 -1.88 22.46 -0.15
C VAL A 40 -0.96 21.41 0.50
N TYR A 41 -0.29 20.60 -0.32
CA TYR A 41 0.67 19.63 0.17
C TYR A 41 2.09 20.20 0.02
N GLU A 42 2.76 20.39 1.14
CA GLU A 42 4.17 20.79 1.19
C GLU A 42 5.02 19.59 1.57
N ASP A 43 6.10 19.36 0.81
CA ASP A 43 7.09 18.36 1.18
C ASP A 43 7.71 18.78 2.51
N LYS A 44 7.72 17.88 3.48
CA LYS A 44 8.35 18.16 4.76
C LYS A 44 9.85 18.35 4.51
N LYS A 45 10.34 19.58 4.55
CA LYS A 45 11.79 19.86 4.55
C LYS A 45 12.41 19.04 5.69
N LYS A 46 13.29 18.08 5.36
CA LYS A 46 14.19 17.50 6.37
C LYS A 46 14.96 18.68 6.96
N ARG A 47 14.71 19.02 8.23
CA ARG A 47 15.55 20.00 8.93
C ARG A 47 16.95 19.39 8.94
N LYS A 48 17.89 19.96 8.18
CA LYS A 48 19.32 19.83 8.50
C LYS A 48 19.48 20.50 9.86
N GLU A 49 19.40 19.74 10.95
CA GLU A 49 19.94 20.22 12.22
C GLU A 49 21.44 20.36 11.98
N LYS A 50 21.93 21.61 11.87
CA LYS A 50 23.35 21.91 11.97
C LYS A 50 23.78 21.39 13.33
N GLY A 51 24.50 20.26 13.35
CA GLY A 51 25.13 19.77 14.56
C GLY A 51 26.12 20.82 15.04
N GLN A 52 25.80 21.49 16.14
CA GLN A 52 26.81 21.92 17.09
C GLN A 52 26.95 20.77 18.07
N ASP A 53 28.07 20.07 17.98
CA ASP A 53 28.53 19.15 19.00
C ASP A 53 28.82 19.95 20.26
N GLU A 54 27.92 19.94 21.24
CA GLU A 54 28.28 20.19 22.64
C GLU A 54 27.61 19.15 23.55
N GLU A 55 28.51 18.36 24.12
CA GLU A 55 28.47 17.40 25.22
C GLU A 55 27.21 17.34 26.11
N GLY A 56 26.76 16.10 26.36
CA GLY A 56 26.18 15.71 27.64
C GLY A 56 24.66 15.58 27.71
N GLY A 57 24.14 14.40 27.37
CA GLY A 57 22.80 13.96 27.75
C GLY A 57 22.34 12.78 26.90
N GLU A 58 21.89 11.71 27.54
CA GLU A 58 21.39 10.47 26.93
C GLU A 58 20.30 10.74 25.86
N GLY A 59 20.74 10.99 24.63
CA GLY A 59 19.89 11.24 23.49
C GLY A 59 19.34 9.94 22.97
N ARG A 60 18.02 9.77 23.03
CA ARG A 60 17.30 8.78 22.21
C ARG A 60 17.72 8.95 20.76
N ILE A 61 18.57 8.06 20.29
CA ILE A 61 18.92 7.89 18.88
C ILE A 61 17.60 7.70 18.13
N ARG A 62 17.23 8.64 17.26
CA ARG A 62 16.13 8.43 16.30
C ARG A 62 16.60 7.29 15.37
N PRO A 63 15.80 6.24 15.12
CA PRO A 63 16.23 5.15 14.25
C PRO A 63 16.65 5.74 12.90
N GLN A 64 17.84 5.39 12.42
CA GLN A 64 18.22 5.62 11.03
C GLN A 64 17.08 5.08 10.16
N GLU A 65 16.44 5.94 9.34
CA GLU A 65 15.27 5.54 8.56
C GLU A 65 15.69 4.44 7.58
N THR A 66 15.34 3.19 7.89
CA THR A 66 15.62 2.06 7.01
C THR A 66 15.00 2.32 5.63
N PRO A 67 15.71 2.05 4.52
CA PRO A 67 15.19 2.27 3.18
C PRO A 67 13.80 1.65 2.98
N HIS A 68 12.92 2.36 2.27
CA HIS A 68 11.58 1.85 2.00
C HIS A 68 11.67 0.66 1.04
N LYS A 69 10.81 -0.34 1.23
CA LYS A 69 10.79 -1.55 0.42
C LYS A 69 9.47 -1.70 -0.31
N TYR A 70 9.53 -2.18 -1.54
CA TYR A 70 8.40 -2.64 -2.32
C TYR A 70 8.45 -4.16 -2.38
N ILE A 71 7.37 -4.79 -1.93
CA ILE A 71 7.24 -6.25 -1.86
C ILE A 71 6.09 -6.64 -2.79
N PHE A 72 6.39 -7.31 -3.88
CA PHE A 72 5.43 -7.82 -4.83
C PHE A 72 5.18 -9.29 -4.53
N PHE A 73 3.93 -9.71 -4.50
CA PHE A 73 3.60 -11.10 -4.21
C PHE A 73 2.32 -11.54 -4.89
N ASP A 74 2.19 -12.85 -5.03
CA ASP A 74 1.02 -13.52 -5.55
C ASP A 74 0.86 -14.89 -4.85
N PHE A 75 -0.39 -15.28 -4.57
CA PHE A 75 -0.71 -16.60 -4.03
C PHE A 75 -1.34 -17.48 -5.09
N GLU A 76 -0.83 -18.71 -5.20
CA GLU A 76 -1.57 -19.79 -5.84
C GLU A 76 -2.27 -20.65 -4.78
N THR A 77 -3.44 -21.15 -5.15
CA THR A 77 -4.35 -21.81 -4.21
C THR A 77 -4.86 -23.14 -4.73
N ILE A 78 -5.02 -24.07 -3.81
CA ILE A 78 -5.83 -25.28 -4.02
C ILE A 78 -7.29 -24.90 -3.78
N GLN A 79 -8.19 -25.41 -4.63
CA GLN A 79 -9.62 -25.04 -4.61
C GLN A 79 -10.57 -26.25 -4.68
N GLU A 80 -10.08 -27.45 -4.37
CA GLU A 80 -10.84 -28.73 -4.47
C GLU A 80 -12.15 -28.72 -3.67
N THR A 81 -12.16 -28.05 -2.52
CA THR A 81 -13.30 -28.01 -1.59
C THR A 81 -14.26 -26.84 -1.87
N GLY A 82 -13.99 -26.03 -2.89
CA GLY A 82 -14.63 -24.74 -3.12
C GLY A 82 -14.14 -23.62 -2.20
N ILE A 83 -13.20 -23.92 -1.28
CA ILE A 83 -12.49 -22.95 -0.46
C ILE A 83 -11.06 -22.84 -1.00
N HIS A 84 -10.61 -21.61 -1.27
CA HIS A 84 -9.24 -21.35 -1.67
C HIS A 84 -8.30 -21.46 -0.46
N VAL A 85 -7.29 -22.32 -0.58
CA VAL A 85 -6.24 -22.48 0.43
C VAL A 85 -4.88 -22.24 -0.24
N PRO A 86 -4.10 -21.23 0.19
CA PRO A 86 -2.78 -20.97 -0.39
C PRO A 86 -1.82 -22.14 -0.20
N ASN A 87 -1.25 -22.62 -1.30
CA ASN A 87 -0.21 -23.67 -1.30
C ASN A 87 1.12 -23.19 -1.91
N MET A 88 1.13 -22.01 -2.54
CA MET A 88 2.33 -21.38 -3.07
C MET A 88 2.21 -19.86 -2.91
N CYS A 89 3.30 -19.21 -2.51
CA CYS A 89 3.44 -17.76 -2.55
C CYS A 89 4.81 -17.43 -3.10
N VAL A 90 4.85 -16.64 -4.16
CA VAL A 90 6.09 -16.05 -4.64
C VAL A 90 6.14 -14.60 -4.21
N VAL A 91 7.32 -14.17 -3.78
CA VAL A 91 7.60 -12.81 -3.37
C VAL A 91 8.81 -12.30 -4.14
N GLN A 92 8.73 -11.09 -4.67
CA GLN A 92 9.88 -10.35 -5.15
C GLN A 92 9.96 -8.99 -4.47
N MET A 93 11.16 -8.60 -4.03
CA MET A 93 11.36 -7.36 -3.28
C MET A 93 12.46 -6.48 -3.86
N VAL A 94 12.24 -5.17 -3.77
CA VAL A 94 13.21 -4.12 -4.09
C VAL A 94 13.12 -3.02 -3.03
N CYS A 95 14.21 -2.30 -2.80
CA CYS A 95 14.22 -1.15 -1.89
C CYS A 95 14.66 0.12 -2.61
N ASP A 96 14.52 1.27 -1.95
CA ASP A 96 14.93 2.58 -2.48
C ASP A 96 16.38 2.59 -3.02
N LEU A 97 17.27 1.72 -2.53
CA LEU A 97 18.67 1.64 -2.97
C LEU A 97 18.89 0.79 -4.22
N CYS A 98 18.06 -0.22 -4.47
CA CYS A 98 18.25 -1.19 -5.57
C CYS A 98 17.13 -1.15 -6.62
N ILE A 99 16.21 -0.19 -6.50
CA ILE A 99 15.02 -0.10 -7.36
C ILE A 99 15.37 0.25 -8.82
N THR A 100 16.51 0.91 -9.04
CA THR A 100 17.06 1.28 -10.36
C THR A 100 18.02 0.24 -10.92
N GLU A 101 18.55 -0.63 -10.07
CA GLU A 101 19.54 -1.64 -10.45
C GLU A 101 18.87 -2.86 -11.10
N PRO A 102 19.61 -3.65 -11.89
CA PRO A 102 19.14 -4.95 -12.37
C PRO A 102 18.63 -5.80 -11.21
N PHE A 103 17.57 -6.59 -11.42
CA PHE A 103 16.93 -7.33 -10.33
C PHE A 103 17.90 -8.32 -9.66
N GLU A 104 18.79 -8.91 -10.44
CA GLU A 104 19.79 -9.89 -10.04
C GLU A 104 20.97 -9.29 -9.27
N SER A 105 21.08 -7.95 -9.20
CA SER A 105 22.15 -7.29 -8.44
C SER A 105 22.06 -7.59 -6.95
N GLU A 106 23.20 -7.68 -6.27
CA GLU A 106 23.23 -7.82 -4.81
C GLU A 106 22.71 -6.54 -4.13
N CYS A 107 22.03 -6.70 -2.99
CA CYS A 107 21.56 -5.57 -2.20
C CYS A 107 21.64 -5.89 -0.71
N LEU A 108 22.39 -5.08 0.05
CA LEU A 108 22.59 -5.25 1.49
C LEU A 108 21.29 -5.15 2.32
N VAL A 109 20.23 -4.55 1.77
CA VAL A 109 18.94 -4.36 2.46
C VAL A 109 17.91 -5.41 2.08
N CYS A 110 17.95 -5.86 0.82
CA CYS A 110 16.99 -6.84 0.32
C CYS A 110 17.46 -8.28 0.51
N GLU A 111 18.77 -8.52 0.72
CA GLU A 111 19.40 -9.84 0.86
C GLU A 111 18.90 -10.83 -0.21
N GLU A 112 17.84 -11.57 0.10
CA GLU A 112 17.11 -12.44 -0.80
C GLU A 112 15.95 -11.70 -1.51
N LYS A 113 16.20 -11.23 -2.74
CA LYS A 113 15.21 -10.47 -3.53
C LYS A 113 14.02 -11.29 -4.02
N GLN A 114 14.11 -12.63 -4.04
CA GLN A 114 13.00 -13.51 -4.41
C GLN A 114 12.87 -14.65 -3.39
N VAL A 115 11.70 -14.78 -2.77
CA VAL A 115 11.40 -15.82 -1.79
C VAL A 115 10.19 -16.61 -2.25
N ILE A 116 10.24 -17.93 -2.09
CA ILE A 116 9.18 -18.85 -2.51
C ILE A 116 8.74 -19.67 -1.29
N PHE A 117 7.45 -19.61 -0.98
CA PHE A 117 6.83 -20.40 0.09
C PHE A 117 5.96 -21.49 -0.54
N GLN A 118 6.15 -22.74 -0.11
CA GLN A 118 5.46 -23.90 -0.68
C GLN A 118 4.88 -24.81 0.40
N GLY A 119 3.69 -25.33 0.12
CA GLY A 119 3.04 -26.34 0.94
C GLY A 119 1.87 -25.80 1.76
N PRO A 120 1.33 -26.61 2.69
CA PRO A 120 0.08 -26.28 3.39
C PRO A 120 0.22 -25.11 4.37
N ASN A 121 1.44 -24.78 4.80
CA ASN A 121 1.72 -23.69 5.73
C ASN A 121 2.08 -22.37 5.03
N THR A 122 2.01 -22.29 3.70
CA THR A 122 2.40 -21.11 2.91
C THR A 122 1.86 -19.80 3.47
N LYS A 123 0.56 -19.75 3.81
CA LYS A 123 -0.07 -18.55 4.40
C LYS A 123 0.64 -18.10 5.68
N ARG A 124 0.95 -19.05 6.57
CA ARG A 124 1.60 -18.79 7.86
C ARG A 124 3.06 -18.37 7.66
N GLU A 125 3.82 -19.15 6.90
CA GLU A 125 5.24 -18.91 6.66
C GLU A 125 5.49 -17.56 5.98
N PHE A 126 4.70 -17.23 4.95
CA PHE A 126 4.75 -15.91 4.32
C PHE A 126 4.47 -14.78 5.31
N SER A 127 3.44 -14.93 6.13
CA SER A 127 3.02 -13.86 7.06
C SER A 127 4.04 -13.67 8.20
N GLU A 128 4.55 -14.76 8.77
CA GLU A 128 5.61 -14.71 9.78
C GLU A 128 6.90 -14.12 9.21
N TRP A 129 7.29 -14.54 8.00
CA TRP A 129 8.43 -13.98 7.29
C TRP A 129 8.27 -12.46 7.09
N LEU A 130 7.10 -12.01 6.64
CA LEU A 130 6.84 -10.60 6.37
C LEU A 130 6.84 -9.74 7.64
N LEU A 131 6.37 -10.28 8.77
CA LEU A 131 6.32 -9.57 10.05
C LEU A 131 7.69 -9.52 10.75
N ALA A 132 8.62 -10.40 10.40
CA ALA A 132 9.95 -10.42 10.97
C ALA A 132 10.83 -9.26 10.43
N PRO A 133 11.72 -8.68 11.24
CA PRO A 133 12.76 -7.76 10.76
C PRO A 133 13.68 -8.43 9.72
N PRO A 134 14.26 -7.68 8.76
CA PRO A 134 14.21 -6.23 8.60
C PRO A 134 13.09 -5.75 7.64
N ARG A 135 11.96 -6.46 7.48
CA ARG A 135 10.90 -6.13 6.50
C ARG A 135 9.95 -4.99 6.93
N ASN A 136 10.31 -4.25 7.97
CA ASN A 136 9.61 -3.01 8.35
C ASN A 136 9.74 -1.94 7.26
N ASN A 137 8.85 -0.94 7.30
CA ASN A 137 8.78 0.15 6.33
C ASN A 137 8.62 -0.34 4.88
N SER A 138 7.61 -1.16 4.63
CA SER A 138 7.37 -1.82 3.34
C SER A 138 5.97 -1.54 2.79
N THR A 139 5.89 -1.40 1.47
CA THR A 139 4.63 -1.42 0.71
C THR A 139 4.52 -2.74 -0.04
N CYS A 140 3.61 -3.60 0.41
CA CYS A 140 3.25 -4.86 -0.22
C CYS A 140 2.19 -4.62 -1.31
N ILE A 141 2.41 -5.19 -2.49
CA ILE A 141 1.59 -4.99 -3.69
C ILE A 141 1.23 -6.36 -4.25
N ALA A 142 -0.06 -6.65 -4.32
CA ALA A 142 -0.59 -7.79 -5.08
C ALA A 142 -1.57 -7.31 -6.15
N HIS A 143 -1.78 -8.13 -7.18
CA HIS A 143 -2.71 -7.82 -8.25
C HIS A 143 -4.13 -8.27 -7.89
N ASN A 144 -5.07 -7.31 -7.79
CA ASN A 144 -6.43 -7.56 -7.32
C ASN A 144 -6.48 -8.01 -5.84
N LEU A 145 -5.60 -7.45 -5.00
CA LEU A 145 -5.53 -7.71 -3.56
C LEU A 145 -6.90 -7.60 -2.88
N LYS A 146 -7.72 -6.61 -3.27
CA LYS A 146 -9.04 -6.37 -2.68
C LYS A 146 -10.08 -7.45 -2.96
N GLY A 147 -9.82 -8.26 -3.98
CA GLY A 147 -10.69 -9.32 -4.46
C GLY A 147 -10.22 -10.71 -4.07
N PHE A 148 -8.95 -10.88 -3.69
CA PHE A 148 -8.35 -12.19 -3.48
C PHE A 148 -7.33 -12.20 -2.34
N ASP A 149 -6.06 -11.89 -2.60
CA ASP A 149 -4.93 -12.13 -1.68
C ASP A 149 -5.10 -11.46 -0.32
N GLY A 150 -5.72 -10.28 -0.29
CA GLY A 150 -5.93 -9.51 0.93
C GLY A 150 -6.74 -10.26 1.99
N TYR A 151 -7.62 -11.19 1.58
CA TYR A 151 -8.41 -11.99 2.53
C TYR A 151 -7.55 -13.01 3.28
N PHE A 152 -6.56 -13.62 2.63
CA PHE A 152 -5.64 -14.55 3.31
C PHE A 152 -4.79 -13.83 4.35
N ILE A 153 -4.31 -12.63 4.00
CA ILE A 153 -3.55 -11.78 4.92
C ILE A 153 -4.40 -11.37 6.12
N LEU A 154 -5.61 -10.85 5.88
CA LEU A 154 -6.51 -10.47 6.97
C LEU A 154 -6.87 -11.66 7.87
N GLN A 155 -7.15 -12.82 7.29
CA GLN A 155 -7.46 -14.01 8.06
C GLN A 155 -6.30 -14.36 8.98
N HIS A 156 -5.07 -14.42 8.46
CA HIS A 156 -3.90 -14.72 9.29
C HIS A 156 -3.68 -13.68 10.40
N LEU A 157 -3.87 -12.38 10.12
CA LEU A 157 -3.75 -11.33 11.13
C LEU A 157 -4.78 -11.50 12.26
N TYR A 158 -6.04 -11.76 11.92
CA TYR A 158 -7.09 -11.98 12.91
C TYR A 158 -6.90 -13.27 13.71
N ASP A 159 -6.48 -14.36 13.06
CA ASP A 159 -6.15 -15.63 13.71
C ASP A 159 -5.06 -15.44 14.79
N ASN A 160 -4.17 -14.46 14.62
CA ASN A 160 -3.10 -14.11 15.54
C ASN A 160 -3.41 -12.90 16.44
N GLY A 161 -4.66 -12.42 16.48
CA GLY A 161 -5.08 -11.30 17.34
C GLY A 161 -4.51 -9.93 16.95
N VAL A 162 -4.00 -9.78 15.72
CA VAL A 162 -3.51 -8.51 15.18
C VAL A 162 -4.66 -7.76 14.52
N VAL A 163 -4.91 -6.53 14.96
CA VAL A 163 -5.97 -5.66 14.40
C VAL A 163 -5.33 -4.60 13.49
N PRO A 164 -5.41 -4.75 12.16
CA PRO A 164 -4.88 -3.77 11.22
C PRO A 164 -5.79 -2.55 11.04
N GLU A 165 -5.24 -1.43 10.56
CA GLU A 165 -6.04 -0.37 9.95
C GLU A 165 -6.45 -0.81 8.54
N ILE A 166 -7.76 -0.81 8.25
CA ILE A 166 -8.29 -1.20 6.95
C ILE A 166 -9.07 -0.06 6.29
N ILE A 167 -9.01 0.01 4.97
CA ILE A 167 -9.91 0.86 4.17
C ILE A 167 -10.63 -0.05 3.18
N THR A 168 -11.96 0.02 3.19
CA THR A 168 -12.82 -0.80 2.34
C THR A 168 -13.57 0.04 1.31
N ASN A 169 -13.96 -0.59 0.20
CA ASN A 169 -14.94 -0.06 -0.74
C ASN A 169 -16.09 -1.07 -0.84
N GLY A 170 -17.18 -0.80 -0.13
CA GLY A 170 -18.19 -1.82 0.15
C GLY A 170 -17.59 -2.99 0.92
N ALA A 171 -17.72 -4.20 0.39
CA ALA A 171 -17.17 -5.42 0.96
C ALA A 171 -15.67 -5.66 0.62
N LYS A 172 -15.10 -4.91 -0.34
CA LYS A 172 -13.74 -5.15 -0.84
C LYS A 172 -12.70 -4.40 -0.01
N VAL A 173 -11.59 -5.06 0.32
CA VAL A 173 -10.51 -4.52 1.17
C VAL A 173 -9.46 -3.83 0.31
N MET A 174 -9.50 -2.50 0.25
CA MET A 174 -8.63 -1.71 -0.63
C MET A 174 -7.23 -1.49 -0.06
N PHE A 175 -7.11 -1.55 1.27
CA PHE A 175 -5.91 -1.20 1.99
C PHE A 175 -5.87 -1.90 3.34
N ILE A 176 -4.67 -2.37 3.71
CA ILE A 176 -4.39 -2.93 5.04
C ILE A 176 -3.10 -2.27 5.53
N LYS A 177 -3.05 -1.84 6.79
CA LYS A 177 -1.85 -1.27 7.39
C LYS A 177 -1.63 -1.80 8.80
N LEU A 178 -0.38 -2.19 9.05
CA LEU A 178 0.10 -2.68 10.33
C LEU A 178 0.80 -1.53 11.06
N LEU A 179 0.21 -1.06 12.15
CA LEU A 179 0.68 0.12 12.89
C LEU A 179 2.06 -0.08 13.55
N GLY A 180 2.40 -1.31 13.97
CA GLY A 180 3.66 -1.62 14.64
C GLY A 180 4.89 -1.59 13.73
N ASN A 181 4.76 -2.10 12.50
CA ASN A 181 5.91 -2.37 11.61
C ASN A 181 5.99 -1.39 10.41
N SER A 182 5.04 -0.45 10.30
CA SER A 182 4.88 0.42 9.11
C SER A 182 4.79 -0.36 7.80
N ILE A 183 4.19 -1.56 7.85
CA ILE A 183 3.90 -2.39 6.69
C ILE A 183 2.50 -2.03 6.18
N ARG A 184 2.38 -1.88 4.87
CA ARG A 184 1.10 -1.56 4.23
C ARG A 184 0.89 -2.42 3.00
N PHE A 185 -0.36 -2.78 2.73
CA PHE A 185 -0.76 -3.56 1.58
C PHE A 185 -1.66 -2.71 0.69
N ILE A 186 -1.36 -2.67 -0.60
CA ILE A 186 -2.14 -1.97 -1.62
C ILE A 186 -2.46 -2.89 -2.78
N ASP A 187 -3.56 -2.59 -3.48
CA ASP A 187 -3.98 -3.30 -4.68
C ASP A 187 -3.48 -2.57 -5.94
N SER A 188 -2.71 -3.25 -6.79
CA SER A 188 -2.22 -2.66 -8.04
C SER A 188 -3.34 -2.29 -9.00
N VAL A 189 -4.51 -2.94 -8.95
CA VAL A 189 -5.68 -2.63 -9.81
C VAL A 189 -6.24 -1.24 -9.52
N ASN A 190 -6.01 -0.70 -8.32
CA ASN A 190 -6.42 0.67 -7.99
C ASN A 190 -5.56 1.74 -8.69
N PHE A 191 -4.43 1.34 -9.25
CA PHE A 191 -3.52 2.19 -10.03
C PHE A 191 -3.57 1.85 -11.51
N LEU A 192 -3.60 0.55 -11.83
CA LEU A 192 -3.57 -0.01 -13.16
C LEU A 192 -4.82 -0.89 -13.36
N PRO A 193 -5.98 -0.31 -13.75
CA PRO A 193 -7.26 -1.02 -13.82
C PRO A 193 -7.36 -1.92 -15.06
N MET A 194 -6.45 -2.88 -15.18
CA MET A 194 -6.37 -3.83 -16.28
C MET A 194 -5.89 -5.20 -15.77
N PRO A 195 -6.18 -6.30 -16.49
CA PRO A 195 -5.63 -7.61 -16.14
C PRO A 195 -4.11 -7.65 -16.19
N LEU A 196 -3.49 -8.47 -15.34
CA LEU A 196 -2.04 -8.68 -15.32
C LEU A 196 -1.46 -9.02 -16.70
N SER A 197 -2.14 -9.87 -17.47
CA SER A 197 -1.77 -10.26 -18.84
C SER A 197 -1.66 -9.09 -19.83
N ASN A 198 -2.29 -7.95 -19.53
CA ASN A 198 -2.29 -6.79 -20.41
C ASN A 198 -1.22 -5.76 -20.02
N MET A 199 -0.65 -5.86 -18.81
CA MET A 199 0.36 -4.92 -18.33
C MET A 199 1.65 -4.95 -19.16
N PRO A 200 2.23 -6.13 -19.52
CA PRO A 200 3.47 -6.18 -20.31
C PRO A 200 3.34 -5.40 -21.62
N LYS A 201 2.27 -5.63 -22.37
CA LYS A 201 1.98 -4.93 -23.62
C LYS A 201 1.83 -3.42 -23.43
N THR A 202 1.23 -3.00 -22.32
CA THR A 202 1.01 -1.58 -22.00
C THR A 202 2.32 -0.85 -21.71
N PHE A 203 3.28 -1.50 -21.05
CA PHE A 203 4.56 -0.90 -20.68
C PHE A 203 5.71 -1.25 -21.64
N GLY A 204 5.44 -2.00 -22.71
CA GLY A 204 6.45 -2.41 -23.70
C GLY A 204 7.39 -3.51 -23.22
N PHE A 205 6.96 -4.35 -22.29
CA PHE A 205 7.74 -5.49 -21.79
C PHE A 205 7.35 -6.79 -22.48
N ASN A 206 8.35 -7.66 -22.65
CA ASN A 206 8.13 -9.06 -23.00
C ASN A 206 7.88 -9.89 -21.73
N GLU A 207 6.90 -10.79 -21.79
CA GLU A 207 6.60 -11.74 -20.71
C GLU A 207 7.73 -12.77 -20.58
N LEU A 208 8.09 -13.12 -19.33
CA LEU A 208 9.06 -14.19 -19.07
C LEU A 208 8.52 -15.55 -19.50
N LYS A 209 7.26 -15.83 -19.14
CA LYS A 209 6.57 -17.05 -19.51
C LYS A 209 5.23 -16.72 -20.16
N LYS A 210 5.19 -16.86 -21.48
CA LYS A 210 3.97 -16.73 -22.26
C LYS A 210 3.25 -18.08 -22.31
N GLY A 211 2.05 -18.17 -21.76
CA GLY A 211 1.26 -19.40 -21.79
C GLY A 211 0.09 -19.39 -20.83
N TYR A 212 -0.57 -20.54 -20.69
CA TYR A 212 -1.69 -20.73 -19.77
C TYR A 212 -1.30 -21.73 -18.69
N PHE A 213 -1.79 -21.53 -17.47
CA PHE A 213 -1.57 -22.44 -16.35
C PHE A 213 -2.88 -23.15 -15.96
N PRO A 214 -2.85 -24.48 -15.73
CA PRO A 214 -4.05 -25.26 -15.40
C PRO A 214 -4.43 -25.08 -13.93
N ARG A 215 -5.04 -23.94 -13.58
CA ARG A 215 -5.40 -23.59 -12.18
C ARG A 215 -6.29 -24.61 -11.48
N LEU A 216 -7.16 -25.31 -12.21
CA LEU A 216 -8.02 -26.36 -11.60
C LEU A 216 -7.25 -27.67 -11.38
N PHE A 217 -6.06 -27.82 -11.96
CA PHE A 217 -5.18 -28.98 -11.76
C PHE A 217 -4.34 -28.85 -10.49
N ASN A 218 -4.33 -27.66 -9.85
CA ASN A 218 -3.70 -27.43 -8.56
C ASN A 218 -4.50 -28.11 -7.43
N THR A 219 -4.29 -29.42 -7.31
CA THR A 219 -4.92 -30.31 -6.35
C THR A 219 -3.87 -30.97 -5.47
N THR A 220 -4.26 -31.45 -4.30
CA THR A 220 -3.34 -32.16 -3.40
C THR A 220 -2.76 -33.41 -4.08
N GLU A 221 -3.57 -34.10 -4.87
CA GLU A 221 -3.17 -35.32 -5.59
C GLU A 221 -2.17 -35.05 -6.72
N ASN A 222 -2.30 -33.93 -7.43
CA ASN A 222 -1.46 -33.61 -8.58
C ASN A 222 -0.17 -32.86 -8.20
N GLN A 223 0.09 -32.59 -6.91
CA GLN A 223 1.29 -31.86 -6.49
C GLN A 223 2.59 -32.56 -6.90
N THR A 224 2.60 -33.88 -7.14
CA THR A 224 3.80 -34.60 -7.62
C THR A 224 3.65 -35.10 -9.05
N TYR A 225 2.70 -34.56 -9.81
CA TYR A 225 2.39 -35.03 -11.15
C TYR A 225 3.51 -34.70 -12.15
N ILE A 226 4.00 -35.74 -12.82
CA ILE A 226 4.89 -35.66 -13.97
C ILE A 226 4.31 -36.58 -15.05
N GLY A 227 3.87 -36.02 -16.17
CA GLY A 227 3.19 -36.79 -17.20
C GLY A 227 2.85 -35.98 -18.43
N HIS A 228 1.79 -36.36 -19.13
CA HIS A 228 1.29 -35.58 -20.27
C HIS A 228 0.58 -34.31 -19.79
N SER A 229 0.48 -33.31 -20.68
CA SER A 229 -0.24 -32.07 -20.39
C SER A 229 -1.67 -32.34 -19.89
N PRO A 230 -2.14 -31.63 -18.85
CA PRO A 230 -3.49 -31.78 -18.32
C PRO A 230 -4.57 -31.53 -19.38
N GLU A 231 -5.76 -32.08 -19.16
CA GLU A 231 -6.90 -31.83 -20.04
C GLU A 231 -7.25 -30.32 -20.10
N ALA A 232 -7.78 -29.88 -21.24
CA ALA A 232 -8.15 -28.49 -21.47
C ALA A 232 -9.13 -27.94 -20.42
N SER A 233 -9.99 -28.78 -19.85
CA SER A 233 -10.93 -28.44 -18.78
C SER A 233 -10.22 -27.82 -17.57
N TYR A 234 -9.02 -28.29 -17.23
CA TYR A 234 -8.27 -27.81 -16.06
C TYR A 234 -7.74 -26.38 -16.19
N TYR A 235 -7.75 -25.81 -17.39
CA TYR A 235 -7.36 -24.42 -17.66
C TYR A 235 -8.54 -23.44 -17.55
N ALA A 236 -9.75 -23.96 -17.29
CA ALA A 236 -11.00 -23.21 -17.22
C ALA A 236 -11.27 -22.35 -18.49
N PRO A 237 -11.34 -22.95 -19.70
CA PRO A 237 -11.61 -22.22 -20.94
C PRO A 237 -13.00 -21.56 -20.97
N ASP A 238 -13.95 -22.06 -20.17
CA ASP A 238 -15.32 -21.54 -20.12
C ASP A 238 -15.45 -20.19 -19.43
N VAL A 239 -14.49 -19.79 -18.59
CA VAL A 239 -14.45 -18.44 -17.99
C VAL A 239 -13.67 -17.43 -18.83
N MET A 240 -13.06 -17.87 -19.95
CA MET A 240 -12.32 -17.00 -20.85
C MET A 240 -13.27 -16.28 -21.83
N SER A 241 -12.86 -15.10 -22.32
CA SER A 241 -13.57 -14.46 -23.44
C SER A 241 -13.45 -15.30 -24.72
N SER A 242 -14.38 -15.11 -25.66
CA SER A 242 -14.40 -15.84 -26.93
C SER A 242 -13.08 -15.74 -27.72
N GLU A 243 -12.43 -14.57 -27.70
CA GLU A 243 -11.12 -14.34 -28.32
C GLU A 243 -10.02 -15.11 -27.60
N LYS A 244 -9.90 -14.94 -26.27
CA LYS A 244 -8.88 -15.63 -25.46
C LYS A 244 -9.03 -17.16 -25.51
N ARG A 245 -10.27 -17.64 -25.57
CA ARG A 245 -10.56 -19.08 -25.68
C ARG A 245 -10.04 -19.67 -27.00
N LYS A 246 -10.12 -18.93 -28.11
CA LYS A 246 -9.54 -19.36 -29.40
C LYS A 246 -8.02 -19.42 -29.32
N ASP A 247 -7.40 -18.36 -28.78
CA ASP A 247 -5.94 -18.30 -28.59
C ASP A 247 -5.46 -19.44 -27.68
N PHE A 248 -6.23 -19.74 -26.62
CA PHE A 248 -5.97 -20.86 -25.71
C PHE A 248 -5.95 -22.20 -26.45
N PHE A 249 -6.97 -22.54 -27.24
CA PHE A 249 -7.00 -23.84 -27.93
C PHE A 249 -5.89 -23.97 -28.98
N MET A 250 -5.55 -22.88 -29.69
CA MET A 250 -4.40 -22.88 -30.60
C MET A 250 -3.09 -23.17 -29.86
N TRP A 251 -2.89 -22.50 -28.71
CA TRP A 251 -1.73 -22.75 -27.85
C TRP A 251 -1.73 -24.18 -27.28
N TYR A 252 -2.87 -24.66 -26.79
CA TYR A 252 -3.01 -25.96 -26.14
C TYR A 252 -2.70 -27.12 -27.08
N GLU A 253 -3.22 -27.09 -28.31
CA GLU A 253 -2.89 -28.10 -29.32
C GLU A 253 -1.40 -28.04 -29.69
N THR A 254 -0.83 -26.84 -29.81
CA THR A 254 0.61 -26.67 -30.07
C THR A 254 1.45 -27.27 -28.95
N GLU A 255 1.14 -27.01 -27.68
CA GLU A 255 1.89 -27.56 -26.55
C GLU A 255 1.73 -29.06 -26.40
N LYS A 256 0.53 -29.58 -26.61
CA LYS A 256 0.27 -31.03 -26.57
C LYS A 256 1.06 -31.77 -27.65
N ASN A 257 1.17 -31.18 -28.84
CA ASN A 257 1.92 -31.75 -29.96
C ASN A 257 3.45 -31.73 -29.77
N LYS A 258 3.99 -30.93 -28.84
CA LYS A 258 5.44 -30.98 -28.53
C LYS A 258 5.85 -32.28 -27.86
N GLY A 259 4.90 -33.03 -27.28
CA GLY A 259 5.17 -34.31 -26.61
C GLY A 259 6.10 -34.20 -25.40
N LEU A 260 6.25 -32.99 -24.84
CA LEU A 260 7.08 -32.76 -23.65
C LEU A 260 6.34 -33.25 -22.39
N LEU A 261 7.12 -33.74 -21.42
CA LEU A 261 6.59 -34.07 -20.11
C LEU A 261 6.26 -32.79 -19.34
N PHE A 262 5.02 -32.72 -18.86
CA PHE A 262 4.51 -31.69 -18.00
C PHE A 262 4.85 -32.03 -16.53
N ASP A 263 5.70 -31.21 -15.93
CA ASP A 263 6.07 -31.28 -14.52
C ASP A 263 5.29 -30.19 -13.77
N PHE A 264 4.27 -30.61 -13.00
CA PHE A 264 3.33 -29.66 -12.42
C PHE A 264 3.98 -28.66 -11.47
N GLN A 265 4.92 -29.11 -10.62
CA GLN A 265 5.58 -28.22 -9.66
C GLN A 265 6.46 -27.19 -10.35
N LYS A 266 7.26 -27.62 -11.34
CA LYS A 266 8.08 -26.67 -12.11
C LYS A 266 7.22 -25.65 -12.83
N GLU A 267 6.10 -26.09 -13.40
CA GLU A 267 5.18 -25.22 -14.13
C GLU A 267 4.47 -24.22 -13.21
N LEU A 268 4.01 -24.67 -12.02
CA LEU A 268 3.38 -23.85 -10.99
C LEU A 268 4.33 -22.77 -10.48
N VAL A 269 5.56 -23.16 -10.11
CA VAL A 269 6.60 -22.22 -9.65
C VAL A 269 6.92 -21.20 -10.74
N ALA A 270 7.20 -21.65 -11.96
CA ALA A 270 7.58 -20.77 -13.05
C ALA A 270 6.44 -19.82 -13.46
N TYR A 271 5.18 -20.25 -13.36
CA TYR A 271 4.01 -19.41 -13.61
C TYR A 271 3.89 -18.30 -12.55
N CYS A 272 3.89 -18.65 -11.26
CA CYS A 272 3.76 -17.68 -10.18
C CYS A 272 4.95 -16.68 -10.16
N ILE A 273 6.18 -17.15 -10.43
CA ILE A 273 7.35 -16.26 -10.62
C ILE A 273 7.11 -15.28 -11.77
N SER A 274 6.61 -15.75 -12.91
CA SER A 274 6.33 -14.89 -14.05
C SER A 274 5.28 -13.83 -13.74
N ASP A 275 4.20 -14.17 -13.04
CA ASP A 275 3.13 -13.23 -12.67
C ASP A 275 3.65 -12.16 -11.70
N VAL A 276 4.41 -12.54 -10.67
CA VAL A 276 5.02 -11.59 -9.72
C VAL A 276 6.07 -10.70 -10.42
N ASP A 277 6.86 -11.25 -11.33
CA ASP A 277 7.85 -10.49 -12.08
C ASP A 277 7.21 -9.49 -13.06
N ILE A 278 6.12 -9.86 -13.73
CA ILE A 278 5.31 -8.94 -14.54
C ILE A 278 4.78 -7.81 -13.66
N LEU A 279 4.19 -8.15 -12.51
CA LEU A 279 3.65 -7.18 -11.57
C LEU A 279 4.73 -6.19 -11.12
N ARG A 280 5.89 -6.69 -10.68
CA ARG A 280 7.04 -5.89 -10.25
C ARG A 280 7.49 -4.94 -11.35
N ARG A 281 7.85 -5.46 -12.53
CA ARG A 281 8.38 -4.64 -13.64
C ARG A 281 7.39 -3.56 -14.08
N CYS A 282 6.12 -3.91 -14.23
CA CYS A 282 5.09 -2.98 -14.68
C CYS A 282 4.79 -1.90 -13.62
N CYS A 283 4.67 -2.28 -12.34
CA CYS A 283 4.49 -1.31 -11.27
C CYS A 283 5.69 -0.38 -11.13
N LEU A 284 6.93 -0.90 -11.16
CA LEU A 284 8.13 -0.08 -11.07
C LEU A 284 8.27 0.87 -12.26
N LYS A 285 7.91 0.43 -13.48
CA LYS A 285 7.88 1.30 -14.66
C LYS A 285 6.83 2.40 -14.54
N PHE A 286 5.62 2.05 -14.10
CA PHE A 286 4.57 3.03 -13.82
C PHE A 286 5.04 4.06 -12.79
N ARG A 287 5.65 3.60 -11.69
CA ARG A 287 6.20 4.45 -10.63
C ARG A 287 7.23 5.43 -11.18
N SER A 288 8.21 4.96 -11.93
CA SER A 288 9.23 5.81 -12.55
C SER A 288 8.59 6.87 -13.43
N LEU A 289 7.74 6.48 -14.39
CA LEU A 289 7.07 7.43 -15.28
C LEU A 289 6.23 8.47 -14.51
N PHE A 290 5.50 8.03 -13.48
CA PHE A 290 4.69 8.92 -12.66
C PHE A 290 5.54 9.91 -11.88
N MET A 291 6.65 9.46 -11.29
CA MET A 291 7.58 10.35 -10.58
C MET A 291 8.25 11.33 -11.53
N ASP A 292 8.68 10.89 -12.71
CA ASP A 292 9.34 11.74 -13.70
C ASP A 292 8.42 12.89 -14.15
N ILE A 293 7.15 12.59 -14.46
CA ILE A 293 6.16 13.59 -14.91
C ILE A 293 5.73 14.55 -13.77
N THR A 294 5.82 14.10 -12.52
CA THR A 294 5.34 14.87 -11.35
C THR A 294 6.45 15.57 -10.57
N CYS A 295 7.69 15.42 -11.05
CA CYS A 295 8.85 16.15 -10.60
C CYS A 295 8.57 17.66 -10.73
N LYS A 296 8.85 18.43 -9.68
CA LYS A 296 8.86 19.89 -9.78
C LYS A 296 10.25 20.31 -10.22
N GLU A 297 10.34 21.20 -11.20
CA GLU A 297 11.55 22.00 -11.38
C GLU A 297 11.80 22.75 -10.06
N ILE A 298 12.99 22.55 -9.49
CA ILE A 298 13.45 23.38 -8.38
C ILE A 298 13.77 24.73 -9.01
N ASP A 299 13.18 25.80 -8.47
CA ASP A 299 13.47 27.16 -8.92
C ASP A 299 14.99 27.40 -8.73
N ASP A 300 15.75 27.55 -9.83
CA ASP A 300 17.22 27.75 -9.88
C ASP A 300 17.67 29.07 -9.20
N ASN A 301 16.77 29.78 -8.51
CA ASN A 301 17.01 31.07 -7.86
C ASN A 301 17.40 30.95 -6.38
N VAL A 302 17.85 29.77 -5.93
CA VAL A 302 18.59 29.66 -4.67
C VAL A 302 20.06 29.48 -5.05
N GLU A 303 20.80 30.59 -5.08
CA GLU A 303 22.26 30.59 -4.99
C GLU A 303 22.66 30.01 -3.63
N ASP A 304 22.48 28.71 -3.44
CA ASP A 304 23.19 27.98 -2.39
C ASP A 304 24.56 27.65 -2.97
N GLU A 305 25.59 28.36 -2.48
CA GLU A 305 27.00 28.12 -2.76
C GLU A 305 27.32 26.62 -2.65
N ALA A 306 27.35 25.94 -3.80
CA ALA A 306 27.75 24.54 -3.89
C ALA A 306 29.27 24.48 -3.86
N GLU A 307 29.85 24.15 -2.71
CA GLU A 307 31.22 23.66 -2.65
C GLU A 307 31.31 22.36 -3.47
N GLU A 308 32.27 22.32 -4.40
CA GLU A 308 32.61 21.15 -5.21
C GLU A 308 33.11 20.02 -4.31
N GLY A 309 32.23 19.08 -3.95
CA GLY A 309 32.62 17.90 -3.21
C GLY A 309 31.43 17.00 -2.87
N ASP A 310 31.48 15.78 -3.41
CA ASP A 310 30.53 14.67 -3.26
C ASP A 310 29.15 14.80 -3.93
N GLY A 311 28.84 13.77 -4.70
CA GLY A 311 27.65 13.65 -5.54
C GLY A 311 26.36 13.95 -4.77
N VAL A 312 25.75 15.09 -5.11
CA VAL A 312 24.39 15.44 -4.71
C VAL A 312 23.46 14.40 -5.33
N VAL A 313 23.02 13.44 -4.52
CA VAL A 313 21.89 12.58 -4.85
C VAL A 313 20.68 13.52 -4.98
N THR A 314 20.30 13.85 -6.20
CA THR A 314 19.03 14.53 -6.48
C THR A 314 17.93 13.56 -6.05
N GLU A 315 17.44 13.74 -4.82
CA GLU A 315 16.27 13.06 -4.28
C GLU A 315 15.17 13.18 -5.35
N MET A 316 14.71 12.06 -5.94
CA MET A 316 13.73 12.11 -7.04
C MET A 316 12.53 12.98 -6.59
N CYS A 317 12.41 14.17 -7.16
CA CYS A 317 11.47 15.22 -6.72
C CYS A 317 10.00 14.92 -7.13
N GLY A 318 9.76 13.76 -7.73
CA GLY A 318 8.44 13.26 -8.10
C GLY A 318 7.61 12.70 -6.94
N VAL A 319 6.29 12.69 -7.11
CA VAL A 319 5.38 12.05 -6.14
C VAL A 319 5.44 10.54 -6.36
N ASP A 320 5.85 9.79 -5.35
CA ASP A 320 5.76 8.32 -5.39
C ASP A 320 4.28 7.87 -5.27
N PRO A 321 3.71 7.24 -6.31
CA PRO A 321 2.30 6.85 -6.31
C PRO A 321 2.00 5.70 -5.34
N PHE A 322 2.98 4.90 -4.93
CA PHE A 322 2.75 3.75 -4.08
C PHE A 322 3.05 4.03 -2.60
N LYS A 323 3.97 4.95 -2.30
CA LYS A 323 4.43 5.20 -0.92
C LYS A 323 3.38 5.82 -0.01
N HIS A 324 2.54 6.72 -0.52
CA HIS A 324 1.57 7.48 0.29
C HIS A 324 0.12 7.38 -0.17
N CYS A 325 -0.12 6.76 -1.32
CA CYS A 325 -1.44 6.70 -1.94
C CYS A 325 -1.96 5.26 -1.96
N ILE A 326 -3.27 5.10 -2.20
CA ILE A 326 -3.97 3.80 -2.23
C ILE A 326 -4.60 3.56 -3.61
N THR A 327 -4.86 4.65 -4.33
CA THR A 327 -5.46 4.65 -5.66
C THR A 327 -4.79 5.69 -6.56
N ILE A 328 -4.92 5.52 -7.88
CA ILE A 328 -4.48 6.53 -8.85
C ILE A 328 -5.11 7.89 -8.59
N ALA A 329 -6.40 7.93 -8.24
CA ALA A 329 -7.10 9.17 -7.90
C ALA A 329 -6.48 9.87 -6.68
N SER A 330 -6.08 9.10 -5.64
CA SER A 330 -5.38 9.67 -4.49
C SER A 330 -3.99 10.20 -4.85
N ALA A 331 -3.27 9.53 -5.76
CA ALA A 331 -1.98 9.99 -6.27
C ALA A 331 -2.12 11.27 -7.11
N CYS A 332 -3.05 11.31 -8.05
CA CYS A 332 -3.33 12.52 -8.85
C CYS A 332 -3.79 13.69 -7.98
N ASN A 333 -4.61 13.44 -6.95
CA ASN A 333 -5.01 14.49 -6.00
C ASN A 333 -3.82 14.99 -5.17
N LEU A 334 -2.89 14.11 -4.78
CA LEU A 334 -1.66 14.51 -4.09
C LEU A 334 -0.79 15.39 -5.01
N VAL A 335 -0.61 14.99 -6.26
CA VAL A 335 0.10 15.79 -7.28
C VAL A 335 -0.58 17.15 -7.47
N PHE A 336 -1.90 17.19 -7.61
CA PHE A 336 -2.66 18.44 -7.74
C PHE A 336 -2.43 19.36 -6.55
N ARG A 337 -2.59 18.83 -5.33
CA ARG A 337 -2.39 19.57 -4.08
C ARG A 337 -0.95 20.01 -3.87
N ARG A 338 0.04 19.28 -4.40
CA ARG A 338 1.45 19.60 -4.27
C ARG A 338 1.90 20.60 -5.33
N ASN A 339 1.55 20.39 -6.60
CA ASN A 339 2.14 21.08 -7.74
C ASN A 339 1.30 22.25 -8.26
N TYR A 340 -0.03 22.22 -8.12
CA TYR A 340 -0.91 23.15 -8.86
C TYR A 340 -1.90 23.92 -7.96
N MET A 341 -2.25 23.39 -6.79
CA MET A 341 -3.26 24.00 -5.93
C MET A 341 -2.71 25.26 -5.24
N LYS A 342 -3.39 26.40 -5.45
CA LYS A 342 -3.14 27.62 -4.69
C LYS A 342 -3.73 27.51 -3.27
N PRO A 343 -3.07 28.06 -2.24
CA PRO A 343 -3.63 28.11 -0.89
C PRO A 343 -5.02 28.74 -0.87
N ASN A 344 -5.91 28.20 -0.03
CA ASN A 344 -7.27 28.71 0.20
C ASN A 344 -8.14 28.84 -1.07
N SER A 345 -7.90 28.01 -2.09
CA SER A 345 -8.62 28.11 -3.37
C SER A 345 -9.90 27.26 -3.45
N ILE A 346 -9.96 26.14 -2.73
CA ILE A 346 -11.10 25.22 -2.75
C ILE A 346 -11.67 25.08 -1.35
N ALA A 347 -12.85 25.67 -1.14
CA ALA A 347 -13.56 25.61 0.13
C ALA A 347 -14.13 24.22 0.39
N VAL A 348 -14.07 23.76 1.63
CA VAL A 348 -14.68 22.52 2.10
C VAL A 348 -15.99 22.85 2.79
N PHE A 349 -17.09 22.49 2.14
CA PHE A 349 -18.41 22.54 2.74
C PHE A 349 -18.57 21.33 3.66
N ILE A 350 -18.50 21.58 4.97
CA ILE A 350 -18.87 20.58 5.96
C ILE A 350 -20.39 20.63 6.07
N ASN A 351 -21.08 19.70 5.41
CA ASN A 351 -22.47 19.40 5.76
C ASN A 351 -22.43 18.81 7.17
N ASP A 352 -22.62 19.67 8.17
CA ASP A 352 -22.79 19.25 9.56
C ASP A 352 -23.99 18.29 9.59
N LYS A 353 -23.72 16.99 9.67
CA LYS A 353 -24.75 16.04 10.08
C LYS A 353 -25.28 16.53 11.42
N PRO A 354 -26.60 16.62 11.64
CA PRO A 354 -27.15 17.08 12.90
C PRO A 354 -26.54 16.22 14.02
N LYS A 355 -25.76 16.86 14.89
CA LYS A 355 -25.13 16.19 16.02
C LYS A 355 -26.26 15.65 16.90
N SER A 356 -26.15 14.40 17.35
CA SER A 356 -27.18 13.68 18.12
C SER A 356 -27.38 14.20 19.57
N TYR A 357 -27.09 15.48 19.83
CA TYR A 357 -27.22 16.09 21.15
C TYR A 357 -28.31 17.14 21.12
N SER A 358 -29.13 17.19 22.17
CA SER A 358 -30.10 18.28 22.30
C SER A 358 -29.40 19.62 22.52
N PHE A 359 -30.04 20.69 22.06
CA PHE A 359 -29.55 22.06 22.23
C PHE A 359 -29.29 22.39 23.71
N ALA A 360 -30.22 22.05 24.59
CA ALA A 360 -30.08 22.23 26.04
C ALA A 360 -28.84 21.52 26.63
N ALA A 361 -28.46 20.36 26.08
CA ALA A 361 -27.31 19.61 26.55
C ALA A 361 -25.98 20.28 26.11
N LEU A 362 -25.95 20.88 24.92
CA LEU A 362 -24.82 21.68 24.46
C LEU A 362 -24.69 22.99 25.26
N GLU A 363 -25.80 23.67 25.55
CA GLU A 363 -25.82 24.87 26.40
C GLU A 363 -25.31 24.59 27.81
N TRP A 364 -25.73 23.47 28.41
CA TRP A 364 -25.26 23.07 29.74
C TRP A 364 -23.75 22.79 29.76
N LEU A 365 -23.23 22.07 28.75
CA LEU A 365 -21.79 21.83 28.65
C LEU A 365 -21.00 23.13 28.43
N TYR A 366 -21.57 24.07 27.69
CA TYR A 366 -20.98 25.39 27.48
C TYR A 366 -20.95 26.21 28.79
N TYR A 367 -22.03 26.19 29.56
CA TYR A 367 -22.09 26.78 30.90
C TYR A 367 -21.03 26.19 31.83
N GLU A 368 -20.92 24.87 31.92
CA GLU A 368 -19.91 24.18 32.73
C GLU A 368 -18.47 24.51 32.29
N SER A 369 -18.25 24.60 30.98
CA SER A 369 -16.95 24.97 30.40
C SER A 369 -16.53 26.38 30.81
N LYS A 370 -17.49 27.32 30.85
CA LYS A 370 -17.27 28.68 31.36
C LYS A 370 -17.00 28.72 32.86
N GLN A 371 -17.83 28.05 33.67
CA GLN A 371 -17.69 28.07 35.14
C GLN A 371 -16.34 27.53 35.59
N ARG A 372 -15.85 26.48 34.92
CA ARG A 372 -14.58 25.83 35.25
C ARG A 372 -13.37 26.42 34.53
N GLY A 373 -13.58 27.27 33.52
CA GLY A 373 -12.50 27.80 32.67
C GLY A 373 -11.78 26.74 31.82
N VAL A 374 -12.37 25.54 31.65
CA VAL A 374 -11.75 24.41 30.96
C VAL A 374 -12.51 24.05 29.69
N TYR A 375 -11.82 23.66 28.63
CA TYR A 375 -12.48 23.24 27.39
C TYR A 375 -13.10 21.83 27.54
N ILE A 376 -14.42 21.76 27.41
CA ILE A 376 -15.22 20.54 27.55
C ILE A 376 -15.76 20.10 26.18
N GLN A 377 -15.61 18.82 25.85
CA GLN A 377 -16.23 18.23 24.66
C GLN A 377 -17.31 17.21 25.05
N PRO A 378 -18.46 17.18 24.33
CA PRO A 378 -19.44 16.13 24.47
C PRO A 378 -18.79 14.76 24.21
N GLY A 379 -19.12 13.78 25.06
CA GLY A 379 -18.75 12.39 24.85
C GLY A 379 -19.50 11.84 23.64
N SER A 380 -18.75 11.45 22.61
CA SER A 380 -19.26 10.71 21.47
C SER A 380 -19.69 9.31 21.91
N CYS A 381 -20.99 8.99 21.77
CA CYS A 381 -21.49 7.63 21.93
C CYS A 381 -20.99 6.68 20.82
N TYR A 382 -20.42 7.22 19.74
CA TYR A 382 -19.61 6.45 18.81
C TYR A 382 -18.26 6.21 19.48
N GLY A 383 -18.13 5.02 20.08
CA GLY A 383 -16.84 4.45 20.39
C GLY A 383 -15.94 4.53 19.17
N ARG A 384 -14.63 4.67 19.41
CA ARG A 384 -13.65 4.19 18.44
C ARG A 384 -13.99 2.71 18.21
N ARG A 385 -14.63 2.41 17.09
CA ARG A 385 -14.58 1.08 16.50
C ARG A 385 -13.43 1.10 15.53
#